data_AF-A0A526YXJ5-F1
#
_entry.id   AF-A0A526YXJ5-F1
#
_cell.length_a   1.000
_cell.length_b   1.000
_cell.length_c   1.000
_cell.angle_alpha   90.00
_cell.angle_beta   90.00
_cell.angle_gamma   90.00
#
_symmetry.space_group_name_H-M   'P 1'
#
loop_
_entity.id
_entity.type
_entity.pdbx_description
1 polymer ?
#
loop_
_entity_poly.entity_id
_entity_poly.type
_entity_poly.pdbx_seq_one_letter_code
_entity_poly.pdbx_strand_id
1 'polypeptide(L)'
;MSKDAYTYKTLPGSPDGSLLFVFHGTGADENQLLSLGRDLAPQATIVSPRGDVSEDGAARFFRRTGEGVYDMDDLARATDKMIGFVKAHIG
;
A
#
# COMPACT_ATOMS: atom_id res chain seq x y z
N MET A 1 -11.29 0.82 11.75
CA MET A 1 -9.96 0.67 11.11
C MET A 1 -9.69 -0.82 11.01
N SER A 2 -9.53 -1.37 9.81
CA SER A 2 -9.46 -2.81 9.55
C SER A 2 -8.27 -3.13 8.65
N LYS A 3 -7.68 -4.32 8.82
CA LYS A 3 -6.70 -4.86 7.87
C LYS A 3 -7.33 -5.04 6.49
N ASP A 4 -8.64 -5.29 6.42
CA ASP A 4 -9.37 -5.49 5.16
C ASP A 4 -9.76 -4.18 4.46
N ALA A 5 -9.22 -3.04 4.90
CA ALA A 5 -9.44 -1.75 4.24
C ALA A 5 -8.88 -1.74 2.80
N TYR A 6 -7.88 -2.56 2.50
CA TYR A 6 -7.33 -2.77 1.17
C TYR A 6 -7.30 -4.26 0.85
N THR A 7 -7.29 -4.63 -0.43
CA THR A 7 -6.72 -5.91 -0.86
C THR A 7 -5.21 -5.83 -0.61
N TYR A 8 -4.61 -6.82 0.04
CA TYR A 8 -3.17 -6.79 0.33
C TYR A 8 -2.56 -8.19 0.29
N LYS A 9 -1.24 -8.22 0.18
CA LYS A 9 -0.42 -9.39 0.44
C LYS A 9 0.48 -9.17 1.63
N THR A 10 0.73 -10.26 2.35
CA THR A 10 1.75 -10.33 3.39
C THR A 10 2.78 -11.37 3.01
N LEU A 11 4.05 -11.01 3.09
CA LEU A 11 5.16 -11.96 3.03
C LEU A 11 5.78 -12.06 4.43
N PRO A 12 5.61 -13.20 5.15
CA PRO A 12 6.08 -13.35 6.51
C PRO A 12 7.59 -13.12 6.65
N GLY A 13 7.99 -12.36 7.67
CA GLY A 13 9.38 -12.18 8.09
C GLY A 13 9.71 -13.02 9.31
N SER A 14 10.81 -12.68 9.97
CA SER A 14 11.17 -13.26 11.27
C SER A 14 10.27 -12.70 12.38
N PRO A 15 10.04 -13.45 13.48
CA PRO A 15 9.18 -13.02 14.58
C PRO A 15 9.56 -11.66 15.18
N ASP A 16 10.87 -11.39 15.29
CA ASP A 16 11.43 -10.13 15.83
C ASP A 16 11.81 -9.13 14.71
N GLY A 17 11.40 -9.41 13.47
CA GLY A 17 11.66 -8.56 12.31
C GLY A 17 10.79 -7.31 12.31
N SER A 18 11.26 -6.26 11.63
CA SER A 18 10.46 -5.06 11.40
C SER A 18 9.27 -5.34 10.47
N LEU A 19 8.30 -4.42 10.45
CA LEU A 19 7.23 -4.41 9.46
C LEU A 19 7.60 -3.42 8.35
N LEU A 20 7.65 -3.88 7.11
CA LEU A 20 7.90 -3.05 5.93
C LEU A 20 6.63 -2.95 5.09
N PHE A 21 6.14 -1.73 4.88
CA PHE A 21 5.09 -1.48 3.89
C PHE A 21 5.71 -1.09 2.55
N VAL A 22 5.22 -1.69 1.47
CA VAL A 22 5.60 -1.34 0.11
C VAL A 22 4.37 -0.93 -0.69
N PHE A 23 4.46 0.16 -1.44
CA PHE A 23 3.33 0.75 -2.17
C PHE A 23 3.64 0.77 -3.66
N HIS A 24 2.83 0.08 -4.45
CA HIS A 24 3.03 -0.05 -5.89
C HIS A 24 2.86 1.28 -6.63
N GLY A 25 3.47 1.38 -7.81
CA GLY A 25 3.28 2.49 -8.74
C GLY A 25 1.93 2.43 -9.47
N THR A 26 1.59 3.47 -10.22
CA THR A 26 0.33 3.52 -11.00
C THR A 26 0.21 2.33 -11.95
N GLY A 27 -0.95 1.65 -11.95
CA GLY A 27 -1.24 0.55 -12.87
C GLY A 27 -0.71 -0.82 -12.45
N ALA A 28 0.03 -0.89 -11.35
CA ALA A 28 0.49 -2.14 -10.76
C ALA A 28 -0.45 -2.64 -9.66
N ASP A 29 -0.02 -3.65 -8.88
CA ASP A 29 -0.81 -4.26 -7.82
C ASP A 29 0.05 -4.64 -6.59
N GLU A 30 -0.55 -5.35 -5.63
CA GLU A 30 0.10 -5.78 -4.39
C GLU A 30 1.29 -6.74 -4.57
N ASN A 31 1.58 -7.22 -5.77
CA ASN A 31 2.72 -8.11 -6.04
C ASN A 31 3.98 -7.35 -6.43
N GLN A 32 3.85 -6.14 -6.98
CA GLN A 32 4.93 -5.45 -7.71
C GLN A 32 6.23 -5.34 -6.93
N LEU A 33 6.15 -5.01 -5.63
CA LEU A 33 7.31 -4.65 -4.82
C LEU A 33 7.65 -5.69 -3.74
N LEU A 34 7.02 -6.88 -3.76
CA LEU A 34 7.28 -7.91 -2.74
C LEU A 34 8.74 -8.39 -2.78
N SER A 35 9.26 -8.69 -3.97
CA SER A 35 10.66 -9.14 -4.13
C SER A 35 11.65 -8.05 -3.74
N LEU A 36 11.43 -6.81 -4.20
CA LEU A 36 12.27 -5.67 -3.83
C LEU A 36 12.27 -5.42 -2.32
N GLY A 37 11.11 -5.49 -1.68
CA GLY A 37 10.99 -5.35 -0.23
C GLY A 37 11.79 -6.43 0.51
N ARG A 38 11.80 -7.67 0.00
CA ARG A 38 12.57 -8.78 0.58
C ARG A 38 14.07 -8.55 0.43
N ASP A 39 14.52 -8.06 -0.72
CA ASP A 39 15.93 -7.76 -0.96
C ASP A 39 16.44 -6.64 -0.04
N LEU A 40 15.62 -5.61 0.20
CA LEU A 40 15.97 -4.47 1.05
C LEU A 40 15.90 -4.78 2.55
N ALA A 41 14.94 -5.60 2.97
CA ALA A 41 14.73 -5.96 4.38
C ALA A 41 14.49 -7.47 4.54
N PRO A 42 15.54 -8.30 4.47
CA PRO A 42 15.42 -9.77 4.42
C PRO A 42 14.68 -10.41 5.59
N GLN A 43 14.65 -9.75 6.74
CA GLN A 43 14.04 -10.25 7.96
C GLN A 43 12.66 -9.64 8.25
N ALA A 44 12.24 -8.61 7.49
CA ALA A 44 11.00 -7.90 7.75
C ALA A 44 9.78 -8.72 7.31
N THR A 45 8.68 -8.61 8.05
CA THR A 45 7.36 -8.95 7.51
C THR A 45 6.99 -7.85 6.53
N ILE A 46 6.61 -8.20 5.30
CA ILE A 46 6.28 -7.23 4.26
C ILE A 46 4.78 -7.20 4.08
N VAL A 47 4.18 -6.02 4.08
CA VAL A 47 2.76 -5.79 3.76
C VAL A 47 2.68 -4.91 2.52
N SER A 48 1.98 -5.41 1.50
CA SER A 48 1.83 -4.74 0.21
C SER A 48 0.35 -4.58 -0.09
N PRO A 49 -0.25 -3.39 0.07
CA PRO A 49 -1.63 -3.15 -0.31
C PRO A 49 -1.77 -2.79 -1.80
N ARG A 50 -2.91 -3.14 -2.39
CA ARG A 50 -3.36 -2.65 -3.70
C ARG A 50 -4.19 -1.37 -3.51
N GLY A 51 -3.84 -0.32 -4.25
CA GLY A 51 -4.65 0.88 -4.35
C GLY A 51 -6.07 0.59 -4.85
N ASP A 52 -7.06 1.23 -4.26
CA ASP A 52 -8.49 0.98 -4.47
C ASP A 52 -9.16 1.97 -5.45
N VAL A 53 -8.38 2.90 -6.01
CA VAL A 53 -8.82 3.82 -7.06
C VAL A 53 -8.42 3.22 -8.41
N SER A 54 -9.34 3.23 -9.38
CA SER A 54 -9.06 2.84 -10.77
C SER A 54 -9.08 4.07 -11.66
N GLU A 55 -8.02 4.25 -12.44
CA GLU A 55 -7.91 5.23 -13.52
C GLU A 55 -7.75 4.44 -14.83
N ASP A 56 -8.82 4.30 -15.60
CA ASP A 56 -8.87 3.48 -16.84
C ASP A 56 -8.33 2.05 -16.65
N GLY A 57 -8.65 1.43 -15.52
CA GLY A 57 -8.18 0.08 -15.17
C GLY A 57 -6.83 0.04 -14.44
N ALA A 58 -6.07 1.14 -14.43
CA ALA A 58 -4.83 1.25 -13.69
C ALA A 58 -5.09 1.54 -12.20
N ALA A 59 -4.64 0.66 -11.30
CA ALA A 59 -4.81 0.85 -9.86
C ALA A 59 -3.93 2.00 -9.33
N ARG A 60 -4.49 2.78 -8.39
CA ARG A 60 -3.89 3.92 -7.70
C ARG A 60 -4.38 3.98 -6.26
N PHE A 61 -3.64 4.66 -5.38
CA PHE A 61 -4.07 4.90 -3.99
C PHE A 61 -5.01 6.11 -3.84
N PHE A 62 -4.92 7.07 -4.75
CA PHE A 62 -5.73 8.27 -4.78
C PHE A 62 -5.86 8.80 -6.21
N ARG A 63 -6.89 9.62 -6.44
CA ARG A 63 -7.21 10.25 -7.73
C ARG A 63 -6.28 11.41 -8.08
N ARG A 64 -6.23 11.73 -9.36
CA ARG A 64 -5.64 12.95 -9.91
C ARG A 64 -6.65 13.60 -10.84
N THR A 65 -6.61 14.92 -10.97
CA THR A 65 -7.51 15.68 -11.86
C THR A 65 -6.88 15.93 -13.24
N GLY A 66 -5.58 15.67 -13.37
CA GLY A 66 -4.80 15.75 -14.60
C GLY A 66 -3.39 15.21 -14.37
N GLU A 67 -2.56 15.23 -15.41
CA GLU A 67 -1.16 14.82 -15.27
C GLU A 67 -0.43 15.69 -14.25
N GLY A 68 0.14 15.06 -13.21
CA GLY A 68 0.85 15.76 -12.13
C GLY A 68 -0.04 16.56 -11.16
N VAL A 69 -1.36 16.64 -11.37
CA VAL A 69 -2.26 17.42 -10.51
C VAL A 69 -3.09 16.49 -9.64
N TYR A 70 -2.78 16.46 -8.34
CA TYR A 70 -3.48 15.62 -7.38
C TYR A 70 -4.88 16.16 -7.08
N ASP A 71 -5.83 15.25 -6.92
CA ASP A 71 -7.08 15.55 -6.23
C ASP A 71 -6.76 15.58 -4.74
N MET A 72 -6.66 16.78 -4.16
CA MET A 72 -6.22 16.95 -2.77
C MET A 72 -7.23 16.42 -1.75
N ASP A 73 -8.53 16.43 -2.10
CA ASP A 73 -9.58 15.88 -1.24
C ASP A 73 -9.51 14.35 -1.23
N ASP A 74 -9.32 13.73 -2.40
CA ASP A 74 -9.15 12.27 -2.48
C ASP A 74 -7.83 11.81 -1.88
N LEU A 75 -6.76 12.61 -1.99
CA LEU A 75 -5.50 12.37 -1.30
C LEU A 75 -5.70 12.36 0.22
N ALA A 76 -6.38 13.37 0.79
CA ALA A 76 -6.66 13.43 2.22
C ALA A 76 -7.46 12.19 2.69
N ARG A 77 -8.52 11.83 1.96
CA ARG A 77 -9.31 10.61 2.21
C ARG A 77 -8.42 9.35 2.18
N ALA A 78 -7.58 9.21 1.16
CA ALA A 78 -6.70 8.04 1.01
C ALA A 78 -5.65 7.98 2.12
N THR A 79 -5.10 9.11 2.55
CA THR A 79 -4.17 9.20 3.67
C THR A 79 -4.83 8.74 4.96
N ASP A 80 -6.03 9.24 5.30
CA ASP A 80 -6.75 8.81 6.50
C ASP A 80 -7.07 7.31 6.49
N LYS A 81 -7.49 6.80 5.34
CA LYS A 81 -7.71 5.37 5.13
C LYS A 81 -6.43 4.56 5.35
N MET A 82 -5.30 5.00 4.78
CA MET A 82 -4.01 4.32 4.88
C MET A 82 -3.45 4.34 6.31
N ILE A 83 -3.59 5.47 7.03
CA ILE A 83 -3.25 5.55 8.45
C ILE A 83 -4.00 4.47 9.24
N GLY A 84 -5.29 4.29 8.96
CA GLY A 84 -6.08 3.27 9.63
C GLY A 84 -5.67 1.84 9.27
N PHE A 85 -5.32 1.59 8.01
CA PHE A 85 -4.80 0.31 7.57
C PHE A 85 -3.45 -0.04 8.23
N VAL A 86 -2.52 0.92 8.28
CA VAL A 86 -1.21 0.74 8.94
C VAL A 86 -1.39 0.49 10.43
N LYS A 87 -2.22 1.29 11.11
CA LYS A 87 -2.52 1.11 12.54
C LYS A 87 -3.10 -0.29 12.85
N ALA A 88 -3.90 -0.85 11.95
CA ALA A 88 -4.45 -2.19 12.12
C ALA A 88 -3.40 -3.31 12.01
N HIS A 89 -2.22 -3.05 11.44
CA HIS A 89 -1.14 -4.04 11.24
C HIS A 89 -0.01 -3.96 12.27
N ILE A 90 0.09 -2.85 13.00
CA ILE A 90 1.10 -2.65 14.06
C ILE A 90 0.58 -3.02 15.47
N GLY A 91 -0.70 -3.43 15.58
CA GLY A 91 -1.37 -3.81 16.81
C GLY A 91 -1.35 -5.31 17.07
#